data_AF-A0A956CYG8-F1
#
_entry.id   AF-A0A956CYG8-F1
#
_cell.length_a   1.000
_cell.length_b   1.000
_cell.length_c   1.000
_cell.angle_alpha   90.00
_cell.angle_beta   90.00
_cell.angle_gamma   90.00
#
_symmetry.space_group_name_H-M   'P 1'
#
loop_
_entity.id
_entity.type
_entity.pdbx_description
1 polymer ?
#
loop_
_entity_poly.entity_id
_entity_poly.type
_entity_poly.pdbx_seq_one_letter_code
_entity_poly.pdbx_strand_id
1 'polypeptide(L)'
;MSLALLVVACAEPPLEGVVVDALTGAPIEGASVVASGRRTTTDAAGRFRIEGASAPVHAIDADHLGLRRLEIHDPSNVLALWPRQPSEAAVDAHLARLEAARSLRDDPSDPALRPAARALLRGAPLVDEETSGDVGAARAALDAPPTVIRIWRRSIDGAADSCSGRIDEIPFDDYIAGVLPHEWIPSWDDESLRAGAIAIRTYAWRWVASGGKYDCADLDDTARSQVYRDDRNERASAAVMATAGMVVTIDGALASGEYSAENGNPTALGVDEPLCDGRTVNGHGRGMCQWGSQRWALDGRDHLWIATHYWPGSAVEGGAPAADDYDARAAGADAPTTLEAGARARVTVRFENVGRREWTAEGTRLATPDGSPCPLFDDVSWVDAATATGPDAYRYAAGETGEFSFWVTAPSVTEATEVSAALRLSHEGVGPFGDPVTLRVQVTPIPGSPPPPPMGSDAGMGESDAGTAPPGGGGAGLSGGCATSPSNGRALTWLALAVAIFVRRRRAG
;
A
#
# COMPACT_ATOMS: atom_id res chain seq x y z
N MET A 1 -28.46 -45.96 -2.60
CA MET A 1 -28.86 -44.60 -2.22
C MET A 1 -27.80 -44.02 -1.31
N SER A 2 -26.99 -43.10 -1.85
CA SER A 2 -26.12 -42.20 -1.10
C SER A 2 -26.96 -41.37 -0.13
N LEU A 3 -26.57 -41.30 1.13
CA LEU A 3 -27.06 -40.24 2.01
C LEU A 3 -26.30 -38.99 1.58
N ALA A 4 -26.98 -38.12 0.85
CA ALA A 4 -26.48 -36.79 0.52
C ALA A 4 -26.14 -36.07 1.82
N LEU A 5 -24.86 -35.82 2.03
CA LEU A 5 -24.39 -34.82 2.97
C LEU A 5 -24.97 -33.50 2.46
N LEU A 6 -26.07 -33.03 3.06
CA LEU A 6 -26.56 -31.68 2.81
C LEU A 6 -25.53 -30.74 3.44
N VAL A 7 -24.50 -30.40 2.67
CA VAL A 7 -23.67 -29.23 2.94
C VAL A 7 -24.61 -28.05 2.81
N VAL A 8 -25.12 -27.56 3.94
CA VAL A 8 -25.68 -26.21 3.98
C VAL A 8 -24.48 -25.30 3.75
N ALA A 9 -24.25 -24.94 2.50
CA ALA A 9 -23.38 -23.81 2.19
C ALA A 9 -24.00 -22.61 2.91
N CYS A 10 -23.32 -22.08 3.93
CA CYS A 10 -23.64 -20.73 4.39
C CYS A 10 -23.46 -19.84 3.16
N ALA A 11 -24.56 -19.30 2.63
CA ALA A 11 -24.47 -18.28 1.60
C ALA A 11 -23.62 -17.15 2.18
N GLU A 12 -22.53 -16.84 1.49
CA GLU A 12 -21.70 -15.71 1.89
C GLU A 12 -22.58 -14.45 1.94
N PRO A 13 -22.47 -13.63 3.01
CA PRO A 13 -23.27 -12.43 3.11
C PRO A 13 -22.99 -11.54 1.90
N PRO A 14 -24.02 -10.86 1.36
CA PRO A 14 -23.84 -9.97 0.22
C PRO A 14 -22.97 -8.79 0.62
N LEU A 15 -22.11 -8.38 -0.30
CA LEU A 15 -21.35 -7.13 -0.19
C LEU A 15 -22.26 -5.97 -0.61
N GLU A 16 -22.45 -5.00 0.27
CA GLU A 16 -23.31 -3.83 0.05
C GLU A 16 -22.57 -2.54 0.36
N GLY A 17 -22.82 -1.50 -0.41
CA GLY A 17 -22.19 -0.19 -0.20
C GLY A 17 -22.83 0.93 -1.00
N VAL A 18 -22.17 2.10 -1.00
CA VAL A 18 -22.62 3.29 -1.73
C VAL A 18 -21.46 3.90 -2.51
N VAL A 19 -21.63 4.21 -3.79
CA VAL A 19 -20.67 4.98 -4.59
C VAL A 19 -21.06 6.46 -4.58
N VAL A 20 -20.10 7.33 -4.27
CA VAL A 20 -20.27 8.79 -4.18
C VAL A 20 -19.18 9.53 -4.95
N ASP A 21 -19.47 10.75 -5.38
CA ASP A 21 -18.47 11.68 -5.91
C ASP A 21 -17.61 12.21 -4.76
N ALA A 22 -16.29 12.04 -4.86
CA ALA A 22 -15.36 12.35 -3.77
C ALA A 22 -15.29 13.84 -3.42
N LEU A 23 -15.60 14.73 -4.38
CA LEU A 23 -15.56 16.18 -4.15
C LEU A 23 -16.83 16.69 -3.50
N THR A 24 -17.99 16.13 -3.86
CA THR A 24 -19.30 16.64 -3.47
C THR A 24 -20.00 15.79 -2.41
N GLY A 25 -19.62 14.52 -2.28
CA GLY A 25 -20.32 13.52 -1.48
C GLY A 25 -21.65 13.08 -2.08
N ALA A 26 -22.00 13.51 -3.29
CA ALA A 26 -23.25 13.15 -3.95
C ALA A 26 -23.21 11.69 -4.42
N PRO A 27 -24.33 10.94 -4.32
CA PRO A 27 -24.39 9.58 -4.84
C PRO A 27 -24.19 9.54 -6.36
N ILE A 28 -23.53 8.49 -6.85
CA ILE A 28 -23.31 8.28 -8.29
C ILE A 28 -24.21 7.14 -8.77
N GLU A 29 -25.17 7.46 -9.63
CA GLU A 29 -26.01 6.48 -10.32
C GLU A 29 -25.27 5.82 -11.50
N GLY A 30 -25.43 4.51 -11.67
CA GLY A 30 -24.85 3.78 -12.82
C GLY A 30 -23.33 3.63 -12.79
N ALA A 31 -22.69 3.74 -11.62
CA ALA A 31 -21.30 3.31 -11.44
C ALA A 31 -21.23 1.78 -11.50
N SER A 32 -20.34 1.24 -12.34
CA SER A 32 -20.11 -0.20 -12.47
C SER A 32 -19.21 -0.68 -11.34
N VAL A 33 -19.75 -1.47 -10.40
CA VAL A 33 -19.03 -2.04 -9.24
C VAL A 33 -18.63 -3.49 -9.51
N VAL A 34 -17.37 -3.88 -9.37
CA VAL A 34 -16.87 -5.25 -9.57
C VAL A 34 -16.20 -5.77 -8.30
N ALA A 35 -16.67 -6.90 -7.76
CA ALA A 35 -16.00 -7.58 -6.65
C ALA A 35 -16.01 -9.10 -6.80
N SER A 36 -14.91 -9.75 -6.45
CA SER A 36 -14.73 -11.21 -6.57
C SER A 36 -15.11 -11.76 -7.95
N GLY A 37 -14.77 -11.03 -9.02
CA GLY A 37 -15.12 -11.38 -10.41
C GLY A 37 -16.58 -11.15 -10.80
N ARG A 38 -17.41 -10.58 -9.92
CA ARG A 38 -18.84 -10.29 -10.16
C ARG A 38 -19.05 -8.80 -10.34
N ARG A 39 -19.97 -8.39 -11.23
CA ARG A 39 -20.27 -6.99 -11.54
C ARG A 39 -21.71 -6.62 -11.20
N THR A 40 -21.92 -5.39 -10.72
CA THR A 40 -23.23 -4.75 -10.54
C THR A 40 -23.14 -3.27 -10.93
N THR A 41 -24.26 -2.56 -10.92
CA THR A 41 -24.32 -1.11 -11.15
C THR A 41 -25.08 -0.42 -10.01
N THR A 42 -24.69 0.80 -9.66
CA THR A 42 -25.36 1.55 -8.61
C THR A 42 -26.72 2.11 -9.01
N ASP A 43 -27.63 2.21 -8.04
CA ASP A 43 -28.92 2.87 -8.20
C ASP A 43 -28.82 4.42 -8.09
N ALA A 44 -29.95 5.13 -8.20
CA ALA A 44 -30.02 6.59 -8.08
C ALA A 44 -29.53 7.15 -6.72
N ALA A 45 -29.46 6.30 -5.69
CA ALA A 45 -28.91 6.63 -4.38
C ALA A 45 -27.43 6.19 -4.24
N GLY A 46 -26.81 5.76 -5.34
CA GLY A 46 -25.43 5.28 -5.39
C GLY A 46 -25.25 3.88 -4.80
N ARG A 47 -26.31 3.17 -4.42
CA ARG A 47 -26.19 1.90 -3.69
C ARG A 47 -25.87 0.75 -4.62
N PHE A 48 -25.00 -0.16 -4.18
CA PHE A 48 -24.74 -1.42 -4.86
C PHE A 48 -24.90 -2.62 -3.91
N ARG A 49 -25.16 -3.78 -4.49
CA ARG A 49 -25.23 -5.07 -3.81
C ARG A 49 -24.68 -6.18 -4.70
N ILE A 50 -23.75 -6.99 -4.18
CA ILE A 50 -23.18 -8.16 -4.86
C ILE A 50 -23.43 -9.39 -3.98
N GLU A 51 -24.31 -10.28 -4.45
CA GLU A 51 -24.61 -11.55 -3.77
C GLU A 51 -23.41 -12.50 -3.82
N GLY A 52 -23.22 -13.35 -2.81
CA GLY A 52 -22.22 -14.43 -2.81
C GLY A 52 -20.79 -13.96 -3.10
N ALA A 53 -20.44 -12.79 -2.57
CA ALA A 53 -19.09 -12.25 -2.56
C ALA A 53 -18.70 -12.00 -1.11
N SER A 54 -17.99 -12.94 -0.50
CA SER A 54 -17.10 -12.64 0.62
C SER A 54 -15.72 -12.34 0.06
N ALA A 55 -15.15 -11.22 0.46
CA ALA A 55 -13.76 -10.91 0.18
C ALA A 55 -13.16 -10.19 1.38
N PRO A 56 -11.87 -10.37 1.68
CA PRO A 56 -11.11 -9.24 2.16
C PRO A 56 -11.22 -8.12 1.09
N VAL A 57 -11.47 -6.90 1.53
CA VAL A 57 -11.97 -5.71 0.79
C VAL A 57 -11.12 -5.28 -0.44
N HIS A 58 -10.03 -5.98 -0.78
CA HIS A 58 -9.03 -5.65 -1.81
C HIS A 58 -9.48 -5.78 -3.28
N ALA A 59 -10.77 -5.86 -3.58
CA ALA A 59 -11.22 -5.95 -4.97
C ALA A 59 -12.65 -5.44 -5.11
N ILE A 60 -12.87 -4.13 -4.96
CA ILE A 60 -14.13 -3.50 -5.37
C ILE A 60 -13.81 -2.39 -6.39
N ASP A 61 -14.01 -2.66 -7.68
CA ASP A 61 -13.76 -1.67 -8.75
C ASP A 61 -15.04 -0.90 -9.06
N ALA A 62 -15.03 0.43 -8.94
CA ALA A 62 -16.13 1.29 -9.42
C ALA A 62 -15.66 2.17 -10.61
N ASP A 63 -16.35 2.09 -11.75
CA ASP A 63 -16.10 2.98 -12.91
C ASP A 63 -17.40 3.65 -13.38
N HIS A 64 -17.32 4.94 -13.68
CA HIS A 64 -18.41 5.74 -14.24
C HIS A 64 -17.81 6.75 -15.21
N LEU A 65 -18.49 6.98 -16.35
CA LEU A 65 -18.01 7.81 -17.46
C LEU A 65 -17.42 9.15 -16.95
N GLY A 66 -16.09 9.30 -17.02
CA GLY A 66 -15.36 10.51 -16.62
C GLY A 66 -14.72 10.49 -15.22
N LEU A 67 -14.93 9.46 -14.42
CA LEU A 67 -14.30 9.23 -13.11
C LEU A 67 -13.25 8.10 -13.24
N ARG A 68 -12.34 7.94 -12.27
CA ARG A 68 -11.35 6.83 -12.26
C ARG A 68 -11.24 6.18 -10.88
N ARG A 69 -10.86 4.91 -10.94
CA ARG A 69 -10.59 3.89 -9.90
C ARG A 69 -10.26 4.44 -8.50
N LEU A 70 -10.94 3.93 -7.48
CA LEU A 70 -10.44 3.85 -6.11
C LEU A 70 -10.72 2.45 -5.55
N GLU A 71 -9.69 1.82 -4.99
CA GLU A 71 -9.85 0.79 -3.96
C GLU A 71 -10.13 1.50 -2.64
N ILE A 72 -11.23 1.19 -1.96
CA ILE A 72 -11.53 1.83 -0.66
C ILE A 72 -11.56 0.79 0.43
N HIS A 73 -10.67 0.98 1.39
CA HIS A 73 -10.66 0.29 2.66
C HIS A 73 -11.33 1.18 3.70
N ASP A 74 -12.66 1.23 3.67
CA ASP A 74 -13.44 1.75 4.79
C ASP A 74 -14.39 0.63 5.27
N PRO A 75 -14.41 0.29 6.57
CA PRO A 75 -15.47 -0.56 7.14
C PRO A 75 -16.90 -0.02 6.91
N SER A 76 -17.06 1.21 6.40
CA SER A 76 -18.35 1.83 6.05
C SER A 76 -18.95 1.39 4.71
N ASN A 77 -18.19 0.67 3.86
CA ASN A 77 -18.59 0.31 2.49
C ASN A 77 -18.97 1.52 1.59
N VAL A 78 -18.36 2.69 1.80
CA VAL A 78 -18.54 3.87 0.93
C VAL A 78 -17.41 3.94 -0.10
N LEU A 79 -17.75 3.99 -1.38
CA LEU A 79 -16.83 4.11 -2.50
C LEU A 79 -16.81 5.54 -3.08
N ALA A 80 -15.84 6.38 -2.73
CA ALA A 80 -15.63 7.70 -3.29
C ALA A 80 -14.85 7.68 -4.63
N LEU A 81 -15.46 8.19 -5.70
CA LEU A 81 -14.84 8.34 -7.02
C LEU A 81 -14.41 9.78 -7.27
N TRP A 82 -13.17 9.96 -7.71
CA TRP A 82 -12.63 11.28 -8.04
C TRP A 82 -12.82 11.60 -9.53
N PRO A 83 -13.24 12.84 -9.86
CA PRO A 83 -13.26 13.27 -11.25
C PRO A 83 -11.87 13.26 -11.86
N ARG A 84 -11.78 12.79 -13.11
CA ARG A 84 -10.51 12.80 -13.88
C ARG A 84 -9.99 14.22 -14.11
N GLN A 85 -10.91 15.18 -14.28
CA GLN A 85 -10.60 16.59 -14.48
C GLN A 85 -11.61 17.40 -13.67
N PRO A 86 -11.42 17.53 -12.37
CA PRO A 86 -12.34 18.30 -11.54
C PRO A 86 -12.23 19.78 -11.87
N SER A 87 -13.36 20.51 -11.82
CA SER A 87 -13.32 21.96 -11.97
C SER A 87 -12.67 22.61 -10.75
N GLU A 88 -11.98 23.73 -10.95
CA GLU A 88 -11.34 24.49 -9.87
C GLU A 88 -12.36 24.82 -8.76
N ALA A 89 -13.56 25.25 -9.13
CA ALA A 89 -14.64 25.53 -8.18
C ALA A 89 -15.09 24.32 -7.35
N ALA A 90 -15.11 23.11 -7.91
CA ALA A 90 -15.49 21.90 -7.18
C ALA A 90 -14.40 21.50 -6.18
N VAL A 91 -13.14 21.63 -6.57
CA VAL A 91 -11.99 21.40 -5.69
C VAL A 91 -11.93 22.47 -4.59
N ASP A 92 -12.14 23.74 -4.92
CA ASP A 92 -12.20 24.83 -3.92
C ASP A 92 -13.29 24.57 -2.89
N ALA A 93 -14.49 24.17 -3.33
CA ALA A 93 -15.58 23.84 -2.44
C ALA A 93 -15.25 22.62 -1.54
N HIS A 94 -14.54 21.62 -2.07
CA HIS A 94 -14.08 20.46 -1.32
C HIS A 94 -13.02 20.84 -0.28
N LEU A 95 -11.95 21.54 -0.70
CA LEU A 95 -10.88 21.99 0.18
C LEU A 95 -11.40 22.97 1.24
N ALA A 96 -12.33 23.86 0.92
CA ALA A 96 -12.97 24.73 1.91
C ALA A 96 -13.76 23.95 2.98
N ARG A 97 -14.42 22.85 2.62
CA ARG A 97 -15.08 21.97 3.60
C ARG A 97 -14.08 21.27 4.52
N LEU A 98 -12.93 20.86 3.98
CA LEU A 98 -11.85 20.27 4.78
C LEU A 98 -11.16 21.33 5.66
N GLU A 99 -10.95 22.54 5.15
CA GLU A 99 -10.23 23.61 5.86
C GLU A 99 -11.01 24.16 7.05
N ALA A 100 -12.35 24.19 6.98
CA ALA A 100 -13.17 24.47 8.15
C ALA A 100 -12.84 23.55 9.34
N ALA A 101 -12.50 22.28 9.08
CA ALA A 101 -12.03 21.33 10.08
C ALA A 101 -10.52 21.49 10.41
N ARG A 102 -9.70 22.00 9.47
CA ARG A 102 -8.24 22.25 9.62
C ARG A 102 -7.87 23.59 10.23
N SER A 103 -8.83 24.47 10.49
CA SER A 103 -8.61 25.71 11.25
C SER A 103 -7.96 25.51 12.63
N LEU A 104 -8.03 24.29 13.16
CA LEU A 104 -7.43 23.87 14.43
C LEU A 104 -6.03 23.25 14.26
N ARG A 105 -5.52 23.14 13.02
CA ARG A 105 -4.19 22.60 12.74
C ARG A 105 -3.16 23.47 13.45
N ASP A 106 -2.38 22.81 14.30
CA ASP A 106 -1.28 23.47 15.02
C ASP A 106 -1.73 24.68 15.85
N ASP A 107 -2.98 24.68 16.34
CA ASP A 107 -3.45 25.69 17.28
C ASP A 107 -2.73 25.52 18.64
N PRO A 108 -1.85 26.46 19.04
CA PRO A 108 -1.13 26.36 20.31
C PRO A 108 -2.04 26.54 21.53
N SER A 109 -3.34 26.80 21.34
CA SER A 109 -4.35 26.79 22.39
C SER A 109 -4.87 25.39 22.71
N ASP A 110 -4.70 24.40 21.81
CA ASP A 110 -5.21 23.04 21.99
C ASP A 110 -4.74 22.45 23.33
N PRO A 111 -5.65 22.15 24.27
CA PRO A 111 -5.31 21.68 25.62
C PRO A 111 -4.62 20.31 25.60
N ALA A 112 -4.77 19.54 24.52
CA ALA A 112 -4.16 18.22 24.42
C ALA A 112 -2.66 18.26 24.12
N LEU A 113 -2.16 19.38 23.58
CA LEU A 113 -0.74 19.52 23.26
C LEU A 113 0.11 19.44 24.53
N ARG A 114 1.16 18.61 24.46
CA ARG A 114 2.19 18.60 25.49
C ARG A 114 2.91 19.97 25.55
N PRO A 115 3.52 20.35 26.69
CA PRO A 115 4.13 21.67 26.86
C PRO A 115 5.17 22.02 25.78
N ALA A 116 6.05 21.07 25.43
CA ALA A 116 7.08 21.29 24.42
C ALA A 116 6.50 21.46 23.00
N ALA A 117 5.46 20.69 22.63
CA ALA A 117 4.76 20.90 21.36
C ALA A 117 4.14 22.30 21.27
N ARG A 118 3.55 22.76 22.37
CA ARG A 118 2.99 24.12 22.45
C ARG A 118 4.05 25.22 22.33
N ALA A 119 5.24 24.99 22.89
CA ALA A 119 6.37 25.90 22.74
C ALA A 119 6.82 25.98 21.27
N LEU A 120 6.96 24.82 20.61
CA LEU A 120 7.33 24.74 19.19
C LEU A 120 6.37 25.49 18.28
N LEU A 121 5.06 25.35 18.51
CA LEU A 121 4.03 26.02 17.73
C LEU A 121 3.98 27.54 17.96
N ARG A 122 4.43 28.03 19.12
CA ARG A 122 4.56 29.47 19.39
C ARG A 122 5.80 30.11 18.79
N GLY A 123 6.57 29.37 18.00
CA GLY A 123 7.84 29.84 17.45
C GLY A 123 8.93 29.95 18.51
N ALA A 124 8.77 29.28 19.65
CA ALA A 124 9.93 29.05 20.50
C ALA A 124 10.90 28.13 19.72
N PRO A 125 12.20 28.45 19.69
CA PRO A 125 13.17 27.50 19.19
C PRO A 125 12.97 26.15 19.89
N LEU A 126 13.26 25.07 19.17
CA LEU A 126 13.57 23.81 19.83
C LEU A 126 14.66 24.16 20.87
N VAL A 127 14.39 23.89 22.14
CA VAL A 127 15.21 24.08 23.37
C VAL A 127 15.37 25.45 24.05
N ASP A 128 15.19 25.39 25.38
CA ASP A 128 15.73 26.30 26.40
C ASP A 128 17.27 26.39 26.31
N GLU A 129 17.82 27.58 26.59
CA GLU A 129 19.20 28.02 26.35
C GLU A 129 20.36 27.23 27.01
N GLU A 130 20.15 26.06 27.64
CA GLU A 130 21.19 25.43 28.48
C GLU A 130 21.94 24.22 27.89
N THR A 131 21.68 23.79 26.65
CA THR A 131 22.49 22.73 26.01
C THR A 131 22.82 23.06 24.56
N SER A 132 24.09 23.31 24.29
CA SER A 132 24.71 23.53 22.97
C SER A 132 24.74 22.29 22.07
N GLY A 133 23.64 21.51 22.00
CA GLY A 133 23.56 20.20 21.33
C GLY A 133 22.61 20.10 20.14
N ASP A 134 21.87 21.15 19.78
CA ASP A 134 20.60 20.96 19.05
C ASP A 134 20.68 20.89 17.52
N VAL A 135 21.75 21.39 16.88
CA VAL A 135 22.05 20.99 15.48
C VAL A 135 22.32 19.47 15.42
N GLY A 136 22.83 18.89 16.51
CA GLY A 136 23.10 17.45 16.63
C GLY A 136 21.84 16.60 16.75
N ALA A 137 20.78 17.07 17.40
CA ALA A 137 19.53 16.31 17.55
C ALA A 137 18.65 16.36 16.28
N ALA A 138 18.58 17.52 15.61
CA ALA A 138 17.89 17.65 14.33
C ALA A 138 18.62 16.90 13.19
N ARG A 139 19.95 16.88 13.23
CA ARG A 139 20.77 16.07 12.31
C ARG A 139 20.74 14.58 12.65
N ALA A 140 20.70 14.20 13.93
CA ALA A 140 20.49 12.81 14.35
C ALA A 140 19.10 12.27 13.98
N ALA A 141 18.09 13.13 13.86
CA ALA A 141 16.76 12.73 13.40
C ALA A 141 16.78 12.27 11.93
N LEU A 142 17.67 12.81 11.08
CA LEU A 142 17.87 12.37 9.70
C LEU A 142 18.60 11.03 9.61
N ASP A 143 19.50 10.76 10.57
CA ASP A 143 20.28 9.51 10.61
C ASP A 143 19.45 8.28 11.05
N ALA A 144 18.28 8.50 11.67
CA ALA A 144 17.37 7.45 12.11
C ALA A 144 15.92 7.72 11.66
N PRO A 145 15.57 7.41 10.39
CA PRO A 145 14.20 7.53 9.90
C PRO A 145 13.21 6.73 10.75
N PRO A 146 12.05 7.29 11.09
CA PRO A 146 11.03 6.57 11.83
C PRO A 146 10.49 5.42 10.98
N THR A 147 10.50 4.22 11.53
CA THR A 147 9.90 3.04 10.89
C THR A 147 8.40 2.93 11.19
N VAL A 148 7.96 3.53 12.29
CA VAL A 148 6.57 3.58 12.75
C VAL A 148 6.21 4.97 13.27
N ILE A 149 4.92 5.29 13.28
CA ILE A 149 4.34 6.48 13.91
C ILE A 149 3.16 6.07 14.79
N ARG A 150 3.05 6.68 15.97
CA ARG A 150 1.91 6.50 16.88
C ARG A 150 0.83 7.52 16.56
N ILE A 151 -0.33 7.04 16.14
CA ILE A 151 -1.48 7.88 15.77
C ILE A 151 -2.60 7.71 16.78
N TRP A 152 -3.00 8.81 17.39
CA TRP A 152 -4.22 8.86 18.20
C TRP A 152 -5.46 8.93 17.30
N ARG A 153 -6.34 7.92 17.40
CA ARG A 153 -7.56 7.79 16.57
C ARG A 153 -8.73 8.62 17.10
N ARG A 154 -8.47 9.92 17.32
CA ARG A 154 -9.43 10.90 17.87
C ARG A 154 -10.74 10.94 17.09
N SER A 155 -10.69 10.82 15.76
CA SER A 155 -11.87 10.87 14.89
C SER A 155 -12.86 9.72 15.14
N ILE A 156 -12.35 8.55 15.53
CA ILE A 156 -13.15 7.34 15.78
C ILE A 156 -13.74 7.37 17.20
N ASP A 157 -12.94 7.81 18.17
CA ASP A 157 -13.30 7.70 19.57
C ASP A 157 -14.13 8.90 20.09
N GLY A 158 -14.21 9.99 19.32
CA GLY A 158 -14.86 11.24 19.75
C GLY A 158 -14.15 11.88 20.95
N ALA A 159 -12.87 11.54 21.16
CA ALA A 159 -12.10 11.89 22.34
C ALA A 159 -11.78 13.39 22.39
N ALA A 160 -12.30 14.07 23.42
CA ALA A 160 -12.07 15.49 23.65
C ALA A 160 -10.74 15.75 24.39
N ASP A 161 -10.34 14.83 25.28
CA ASP A 161 -9.17 14.98 26.15
C ASP A 161 -7.95 14.26 25.59
N SER A 162 -6.76 14.85 25.77
CA SER A 162 -5.48 14.25 25.37
C SER A 162 -5.39 12.80 25.82
N CYS A 163 -5.07 11.90 24.91
CA CYS A 163 -4.70 10.53 25.25
C CYS A 163 -5.82 9.69 25.89
N SER A 164 -7.08 10.02 25.61
CA SER A 164 -8.19 9.10 25.80
C SER A 164 -8.50 8.39 24.47
N GLY A 165 -8.64 7.06 24.48
CA GLY A 165 -9.00 6.27 23.29
C GLY A 165 -7.87 5.41 22.70
N ARG A 166 -8.06 5.00 21.45
CA ARG A 166 -7.23 4.12 20.64
C ARG A 166 -5.99 4.85 20.12
N ILE A 167 -4.85 4.20 20.24
CA ILE A 167 -3.57 4.61 19.67
C ILE A 167 -3.10 3.47 18.79
N ASP A 168 -2.84 3.77 17.52
CA ASP A 168 -2.30 2.81 16.57
C ASP A 168 -0.81 3.08 16.36
N GLU A 169 0.00 2.03 16.38
CA GLU A 169 1.35 2.06 15.80
C GLU A 169 1.25 1.64 14.34
N ILE A 170 1.58 2.55 13.43
CA ILE A 170 1.41 2.39 11.99
C ILE A 170 2.78 2.46 11.33
N PRO A 171 3.13 1.57 10.37
CA PRO A 171 4.33 1.75 9.56
C PRO A 171 4.35 3.14 8.92
N PHE A 172 5.52 3.78 8.92
CA PHE A 172 5.59 5.21 8.65
C PHE A 172 5.08 5.60 7.26
N ASP A 173 5.53 4.92 6.19
CA ASP A 173 5.04 5.19 4.83
C ASP A 173 3.58 4.76 4.63
N ASP A 174 3.07 3.76 5.37
CA ASP A 174 1.64 3.41 5.37
C ASP A 174 0.79 4.55 5.94
N TYR A 175 1.28 5.25 6.96
CA TYR A 175 0.64 6.46 7.46
C TYR A 175 0.60 7.55 6.38
N ILE A 176 1.71 7.81 5.69
CA ILE A 176 1.75 8.81 4.61
C ILE A 176 0.75 8.43 3.49
N ALA A 177 0.67 7.15 3.11
CA ALA A 177 -0.27 6.65 2.10
C ALA A 177 -1.74 6.79 2.54
N GLY A 178 -2.01 6.75 3.85
CA GLY A 178 -3.32 7.02 4.43
C GLY A 178 -3.62 8.50 4.70
N VAL A 179 -2.65 9.41 4.55
CA VAL A 179 -2.86 10.86 4.66
C VAL A 179 -3.01 11.51 3.29
N LEU A 180 -2.13 11.16 2.34
CA LEU A 180 -2.02 11.84 1.05
C LEU A 180 -3.36 11.97 0.29
N PRO A 181 -4.22 10.94 0.15
CA PRO A 181 -5.49 11.10 -0.57
C PRO A 181 -6.55 11.95 0.15
N HIS A 182 -6.33 12.28 1.42
CA HIS A 182 -7.22 13.12 2.23
C HIS A 182 -6.69 14.54 2.41
N GLU A 183 -5.46 14.79 1.95
CA GLU A 183 -4.82 16.09 1.95
C GLU A 183 -4.67 16.63 0.53
N TRP A 184 -4.28 15.80 -0.42
CA TRP A 184 -4.16 16.10 -1.85
C TRP A 184 -5.28 15.45 -2.66
N ILE A 185 -5.66 16.09 -3.77
CA ILE A 185 -6.65 15.55 -4.71
C ILE A 185 -5.97 14.45 -5.56
N PRO A 186 -6.35 13.17 -5.46
CA PRO A 186 -5.67 12.06 -6.17
C PRO A 186 -5.67 12.14 -7.70
N SER A 187 -6.53 12.96 -8.30
CA SER A 187 -6.55 13.20 -9.75
C SER A 187 -5.55 14.27 -10.22
N TRP A 188 -4.87 14.94 -9.30
CA TRP A 188 -3.80 15.89 -9.61
C TRP A 188 -2.58 15.25 -10.26
N ASP A 189 -1.65 16.09 -10.70
CA ASP A 189 -0.42 15.70 -11.36
C ASP A 189 0.46 14.84 -10.44
N ASP A 190 1.17 13.86 -10.99
CA ASP A 190 2.01 12.96 -10.19
C ASP A 190 3.13 13.73 -9.47
N GLU A 191 3.65 14.81 -10.07
CA GLU A 191 4.65 15.67 -9.42
C GLU A 191 4.06 16.44 -8.23
N SER A 192 2.78 16.84 -8.30
CA SER A 192 2.07 17.45 -7.18
C SER A 192 1.83 16.44 -6.05
N LEU A 193 1.41 15.22 -6.38
CA LEU A 193 1.23 14.15 -5.40
C LEU A 193 2.54 13.77 -4.70
N ARG A 194 3.65 13.67 -5.45
CA ARG A 194 4.99 13.41 -4.91
C ARG A 194 5.47 14.54 -3.99
N ALA A 195 5.27 15.80 -4.39
CA ALA A 195 5.61 16.94 -3.54
C ALA A 195 4.78 16.96 -2.24
N GLY A 196 3.48 16.66 -2.33
CA GLY A 196 2.60 16.50 -1.19
C GLY A 196 3.07 15.39 -0.25
N ALA A 197 3.48 14.23 -0.78
CA ALA A 197 4.02 13.13 0.02
C ALA A 197 5.27 13.55 0.83
N ILE A 198 6.18 14.30 0.20
CA ILE A 198 7.38 14.84 0.87
C ILE A 198 7.01 15.81 2.00
N ALA A 199 6.06 16.73 1.76
CA ALA A 199 5.63 17.68 2.78
C ALA A 199 4.96 16.97 3.98
N ILE A 200 4.03 16.05 3.70
CA ILE A 200 3.35 15.22 4.71
C ILE A 200 4.38 14.46 5.55
N ARG A 201 5.35 13.80 4.89
CA ARG A 201 6.42 13.04 5.55
C ARG A 201 7.30 13.91 6.43
N THR A 202 7.71 15.06 5.91
CA THR A 202 8.57 16.02 6.63
C THR A 202 7.90 16.47 7.93
N TYR A 203 6.62 16.84 7.86
CA TYR A 203 5.85 17.25 9.03
C TYR A 203 5.71 16.13 10.07
N ALA A 204 5.34 14.92 9.61
CA ALA A 204 5.17 13.77 10.50
C ALA A 204 6.48 13.39 11.21
N TRP A 205 7.58 13.36 10.46
CA TRP A 205 8.90 13.02 10.99
C TRP A 205 9.36 14.08 11.98
N ARG A 206 9.15 15.38 11.69
CA ARG A 206 9.48 16.46 12.63
C ARG A 206 8.80 16.27 13.99
N TRP A 207 7.54 15.85 14.01
CA TRP A 207 6.83 15.59 15.26
C TRP A 207 7.35 14.35 15.98
N VAL A 208 7.62 13.25 15.28
CA VAL A 208 8.26 12.06 15.87
C VAL A 208 9.61 12.43 16.50
N ALA A 209 10.47 13.13 15.75
CA ALA A 209 11.79 13.58 16.21
C ALA A 209 11.72 14.53 17.41
N SER A 210 10.64 15.31 17.52
CA SER A 210 10.40 16.21 18.64
C SER A 210 9.88 15.50 19.90
N GLY A 211 9.62 14.18 19.85
CA GLY A 211 9.02 13.39 20.94
C GLY A 211 7.48 13.36 20.89
N GLY A 212 6.90 13.59 19.72
CA GLY A 212 5.46 13.59 19.44
C GLY A 212 4.77 14.94 19.62
N LYS A 213 3.50 15.05 19.23
CA LYS A 213 2.67 16.26 19.43
C LYS A 213 1.84 16.19 20.70
N TYR A 214 1.46 14.97 21.10
CA TYR A 214 0.70 14.63 22.29
C TYR A 214 1.54 13.72 23.20
N ASP A 215 1.20 13.61 24.49
CA ASP A 215 2.00 12.78 25.41
C ASP A 215 1.98 11.28 25.06
N CYS A 216 0.91 10.82 24.42
CA CYS A 216 0.68 9.41 24.07
C CYS A 216 0.98 9.06 22.61
N ALA A 217 1.02 10.06 21.73
CA ALA A 217 1.01 9.85 20.29
C ALA A 217 1.80 10.93 19.57
N ASP A 218 2.35 10.57 18.43
CA ASP A 218 3.14 11.47 17.63
C ASP A 218 2.25 12.49 16.92
N LEU A 219 1.11 12.05 16.40
CA LEU A 219 0.06 12.87 15.79
C LEU A 219 -1.34 12.30 16.11
N ASP A 220 -2.40 13.04 15.75
CA ASP A 220 -3.77 12.52 15.72
C ASP A 220 -4.26 12.36 14.27
N ASP A 221 -5.32 11.58 14.07
CA ASP A 221 -5.89 11.28 12.75
C ASP A 221 -6.78 12.39 12.17
N THR A 222 -6.81 13.56 12.81
CA THR A 222 -7.66 14.67 12.41
C THR A 222 -6.88 15.81 11.79
N ALA A 223 -7.65 16.74 11.25
CA ALA A 223 -7.18 18.00 10.72
C ALA A 223 -6.39 18.88 11.72
N ARG A 224 -6.41 18.57 13.03
CA ARG A 224 -5.51 19.18 14.03
C ARG A 224 -4.05 18.85 13.79
N SER A 225 -3.78 17.71 13.17
CA SER A 225 -2.48 17.24 12.72
C SER A 225 -2.50 17.13 11.19
N GLN A 226 -2.80 15.95 10.66
CA GLN A 226 -3.06 15.68 9.26
C GLN A 226 -4.18 14.64 9.20
N VAL A 227 -5.09 14.76 8.24
CA VAL A 227 -6.24 13.84 8.14
C VAL A 227 -5.74 12.47 7.71
N TYR A 228 -5.67 11.53 8.64
CA TYR A 228 -5.31 10.14 8.39
C TYR A 228 -6.56 9.26 8.36
N ARG A 229 -6.59 8.34 7.41
CA ARG A 229 -7.59 7.28 7.37
C ARG A 229 -6.96 5.96 6.89
N ASP A 230 -7.66 4.87 7.14
CA ASP A 230 -7.17 3.53 6.80
C ASP A 230 -7.40 3.19 5.31
N ASP A 231 -8.15 4.01 4.57
CA ASP A 231 -8.30 3.87 3.12
C ASP A 231 -7.04 4.31 2.37
N ARG A 232 -6.88 3.77 1.16
CA ARG A 232 -5.70 4.00 0.30
C ARG A 232 -6.15 4.41 -1.09
N ASN A 233 -5.27 5.09 -1.81
CA ASN A 233 -5.48 5.40 -3.22
C ASN A 233 -4.24 4.98 -4.01
N GLU A 234 -4.42 4.24 -5.11
CA GLU A 234 -3.31 3.68 -5.88
C GLU A 234 -2.28 4.73 -6.35
N ARG A 235 -2.72 5.89 -6.88
CA ARG A 235 -1.81 6.96 -7.33
C ARG A 235 -1.13 7.65 -6.16
N ALA A 236 -1.86 7.91 -5.07
CA ALA A 236 -1.29 8.48 -3.87
C ALA A 236 -0.25 7.53 -3.26
N SER A 237 -0.57 6.24 -3.09
CA SER A 237 0.36 5.22 -2.62
C SER A 237 1.59 5.12 -3.53
N ALA A 238 1.42 5.16 -4.86
CA ALA A 238 2.54 5.18 -5.80
C ALA A 238 3.43 6.42 -5.63
N ALA A 239 2.86 7.60 -5.38
CA ALA A 239 3.62 8.82 -5.10
C ALA A 239 4.37 8.75 -3.77
N VAL A 240 3.77 8.14 -2.73
CA VAL A 240 4.42 7.89 -1.44
C VAL A 240 5.62 6.95 -1.62
N MET A 241 5.44 5.83 -2.33
CA MET A 241 6.51 4.88 -2.62
C MET A 241 7.64 5.51 -3.45
N ALA A 242 7.29 6.28 -4.49
CA ALA A 242 8.27 6.96 -5.33
C ALA A 242 9.11 8.01 -4.59
N THR A 243 8.64 8.46 -3.42
CA THR A 243 9.31 9.47 -2.59
C THR A 243 9.66 8.93 -1.21
N ALA A 244 9.67 7.60 -0.98
CA ALA A 244 9.87 7.04 0.37
C ALA A 244 11.04 7.71 1.09
N GLY A 245 11.00 7.95 2.39
CA GLY A 245 12.10 8.60 3.11
C GLY A 245 12.56 10.01 2.64
N MET A 246 12.02 10.62 1.57
CA MET A 246 12.36 11.97 1.14
C MET A 246 11.69 12.99 2.06
N VAL A 247 12.47 13.95 2.56
CA VAL A 247 12.04 15.04 3.42
C VAL A 247 12.70 16.36 3.04
N VAL A 248 12.06 17.47 3.36
CA VAL A 248 12.64 18.80 3.20
C VAL A 248 13.47 19.13 4.44
N THR A 249 14.70 19.62 4.23
CA THR A 249 15.60 20.07 5.29
C THR A 249 16.08 21.50 5.06
N ILE A 250 16.32 22.24 6.13
CA ILE A 250 16.94 23.57 6.15
C ILE A 250 18.10 23.50 7.12
N ASP A 251 19.31 23.85 6.67
CA ASP A 251 20.54 23.80 7.47
C ASP A 251 20.79 22.44 8.17
N GLY A 252 20.40 21.34 7.52
CA GLY A 252 20.55 19.98 8.03
C GLY A 252 19.57 19.60 9.15
N ALA A 253 18.47 20.36 9.30
CA ALA A 253 17.34 20.05 10.18
C ALA A 253 16.06 19.88 9.36
N LEU A 254 15.13 19.04 9.81
CA LEU A 254 13.81 18.90 9.17
C LEU A 254 13.09 20.25 9.09
N ALA A 255 12.62 20.61 7.90
CA ALA A 255 11.76 21.78 7.70
C ALA A 255 10.42 21.60 8.42
N SER A 256 9.62 22.66 8.50
CA SER A 256 8.33 22.58 9.22
C SER A 256 7.34 21.60 8.59
N GLY A 257 7.42 21.39 7.26
CA GLY A 257 6.55 20.49 6.50
C GLY A 257 5.08 20.94 6.46
N GLU A 258 4.78 22.16 6.91
CA GLU A 258 3.42 22.71 6.92
C GLU A 258 2.89 22.92 5.50
N TYR A 259 1.58 22.84 5.33
CA TYR A 259 0.90 23.08 4.06
C TYR A 259 -0.56 23.53 4.28
N SER A 260 -1.10 24.28 3.32
CA SER A 260 -2.50 24.70 3.29
C SER A 260 -3.06 24.79 1.88
N ALA A 261 -4.39 24.86 1.75
CA ALA A 261 -5.08 24.71 0.47
C ALA A 261 -4.68 25.77 -0.58
N GLU A 262 -4.71 27.05 -0.21
CA GLU A 262 -4.34 28.18 -1.07
C GLU A 262 -3.60 29.23 -0.26
N ASN A 263 -2.35 29.51 -0.63
CA ASN A 263 -1.47 30.39 0.14
C ASN A 263 -1.41 31.82 -0.41
N GLY A 264 -2.01 32.06 -1.59
CA GLY A 264 -1.96 33.35 -2.26
C GLY A 264 -0.55 33.73 -2.71
N ASN A 265 -0.34 35.02 -3.01
CA ASN A 265 0.93 35.55 -3.44
C ASN A 265 1.23 36.91 -2.78
N PRO A 266 2.37 37.07 -2.07
CA PRO A 266 3.25 35.99 -1.61
C PRO A 266 2.56 35.12 -0.55
N THR A 267 3.17 33.97 -0.22
CA THR A 267 2.75 33.17 0.94
C THR A 267 2.89 33.95 2.26
N ALA A 268 2.32 33.46 3.36
CA ALA A 268 2.50 34.06 4.68
C ALA A 268 3.96 34.07 5.17
N LEU A 269 4.84 33.25 4.56
CA LEU A 269 6.28 33.23 4.82
C LEU A 269 7.07 34.11 3.83
N GLY A 270 6.40 34.83 2.93
CA GLY A 270 7.03 35.73 1.96
C GLY A 270 7.62 35.05 0.73
N VAL A 271 7.18 33.82 0.41
CA VAL A 271 7.57 33.12 -0.82
C VAL A 271 6.70 33.59 -1.97
N ASP A 272 7.33 33.97 -3.09
CA ASP A 272 6.62 34.40 -4.30
C ASP A 272 5.92 33.22 -4.98
N GLU A 273 4.61 33.34 -5.20
CA GLU A 273 3.72 32.33 -5.80
C GLU A 273 2.91 32.96 -6.95
N PRO A 274 3.55 33.39 -8.06
CA PRO A 274 2.86 34.12 -9.12
C PRO A 274 1.71 33.34 -9.78
N LEU A 275 1.73 32.00 -9.74
CA LEU A 275 0.62 31.17 -10.22
C LEU A 275 -0.62 31.20 -9.31
N CYS A 276 -0.48 31.74 -8.10
CA CYS A 276 -1.53 31.91 -7.09
C CYS A 276 -1.91 33.40 -6.91
N ASP A 277 -1.46 34.29 -7.81
CA ASP A 277 -1.74 35.72 -7.73
C ASP A 277 -3.25 36.02 -7.84
N GLY A 278 -3.73 36.89 -6.95
CA GLY A 278 -5.15 37.26 -6.86
C GLY A 278 -6.10 36.14 -6.39
N ARG A 279 -5.60 34.96 -6.00
CA ARG A 279 -6.42 33.87 -5.45
C ARG A 279 -6.74 34.14 -3.97
N THR A 280 -7.94 33.74 -3.55
CA THR A 280 -8.37 33.88 -2.15
C THR A 280 -7.65 32.85 -1.28
N VAL A 281 -6.88 33.32 -0.30
CA VAL A 281 -6.20 32.47 0.67
C VAL A 281 -7.19 31.55 1.39
N ASN A 282 -6.84 30.27 1.48
CA ASN A 282 -7.62 29.25 2.16
C ASN A 282 -6.68 28.40 3.02
N GLY A 283 -6.74 28.61 4.33
CA GLY A 283 -5.84 28.05 5.33
C GLY A 283 -4.82 29.05 5.85
N HIS A 284 -3.79 28.56 6.54
CA HIS A 284 -2.85 29.42 7.28
C HIS A 284 -1.78 30.09 6.39
N GLY A 285 -1.65 29.70 5.12
CA GLY A 285 -0.77 30.34 4.14
C GLY A 285 0.72 30.07 4.34
N ARG A 286 1.09 29.11 5.20
CA ARG A 286 2.50 28.78 5.53
C ARG A 286 2.91 27.50 4.82
N GLY A 287 4.19 27.42 4.45
CA GLY A 287 4.74 26.23 3.80
C GLY A 287 4.11 25.97 2.43
N MET A 288 3.92 24.70 2.10
CA MET A 288 3.48 24.28 0.77
C MET A 288 2.03 24.68 0.47
N CYS A 289 1.81 25.28 -0.70
CA CYS A 289 0.48 25.54 -1.22
C CYS A 289 -0.01 24.31 -1.98
N GLN A 290 -1.16 23.74 -1.62
CA GLN A 290 -1.71 22.57 -2.30
C GLN A 290 -2.05 22.91 -3.76
N TRP A 291 -2.82 23.97 -3.97
CA TRP A 291 -3.10 24.48 -5.32
C TRP A 291 -1.85 24.94 -6.06
N GLY A 292 -0.93 25.61 -5.37
CA GLY A 292 0.35 26.02 -5.95
C GLY A 292 1.16 24.82 -6.44
N SER A 293 1.23 23.73 -5.67
CA SER A 293 1.91 22.50 -6.08
C SER A 293 1.34 21.92 -7.38
N GLN A 294 0.01 21.92 -7.53
CA GLN A 294 -0.66 21.47 -8.75
C GLN A 294 -0.37 22.40 -9.93
N ARG A 295 -0.42 23.72 -9.70
CA ARG A 295 -0.17 24.71 -10.76
C ARG A 295 1.29 24.68 -11.22
N TRP A 296 2.24 24.54 -10.31
CA TRP A 296 3.65 24.40 -10.64
C TRP A 296 3.95 23.09 -11.37
N ALA A 297 3.32 21.98 -10.97
CA ALA A 297 3.44 20.72 -11.70
C ALA A 297 2.92 20.86 -13.15
N LEU A 298 1.76 21.51 -13.34
CA LEU A 298 1.22 21.80 -14.67
C LEU A 298 2.09 22.78 -15.48
N ASP A 299 2.84 23.66 -14.82
CA ASP A 299 3.85 24.54 -15.43
C ASP A 299 5.17 23.80 -15.73
N GLY A 300 5.26 22.51 -15.42
CA GLY A 300 6.39 21.64 -15.75
C GLY A 300 7.48 21.55 -14.69
N ARG A 301 7.19 21.97 -13.45
CA ARG A 301 8.11 21.77 -12.31
C ARG A 301 7.98 20.35 -11.76
N ASP A 302 9.11 19.76 -11.40
CA ASP A 302 9.14 18.48 -10.71
C ASP A 302 8.88 18.62 -9.20
N HIS A 303 8.61 17.50 -8.55
CA HIS A 303 8.31 17.42 -7.13
C HIS A 303 9.44 17.91 -6.22
N LEU A 304 10.71 17.78 -6.64
CA LEU A 304 11.86 18.24 -5.84
C LEU A 304 11.93 19.77 -5.84
N TRP A 305 11.73 20.38 -7.00
CA TRP A 305 11.61 21.83 -7.11
C TRP A 305 10.40 22.32 -6.32
N ILE A 306 9.23 21.70 -6.48
CA ILE A 306 8.01 22.09 -5.78
C ILE A 306 8.21 21.97 -4.25
N ALA A 307 8.81 20.88 -3.78
CA ALA A 307 9.06 20.66 -2.36
C ALA A 307 10.00 21.71 -1.75
N THR A 308 11.03 22.15 -2.47
CA THR A 308 11.99 23.14 -1.97
C THR A 308 11.56 24.58 -2.15
N HIS A 309 10.67 24.86 -3.13
CA HIS A 309 10.19 26.21 -3.44
C HIS A 309 9.61 26.94 -2.22
N TYR A 310 8.82 26.24 -1.41
CA TYR A 310 8.12 26.82 -0.26
C TYR A 310 8.98 27.02 0.99
N TRP A 311 10.22 26.54 0.97
CA TRP A 311 11.21 26.76 2.01
C TRP A 311 12.53 27.21 1.37
N PRO A 312 12.68 28.50 1.03
CA PRO A 312 13.90 28.99 0.38
C PRO A 312 15.17 28.64 1.17
N GLY A 313 16.19 28.12 0.47
CA GLY A 313 17.42 27.63 1.09
C GLY A 313 17.33 26.20 1.62
N SER A 314 16.20 25.52 1.44
CA SER A 314 16.06 24.10 1.75
C SER A 314 16.65 23.18 0.68
N ALA A 315 16.81 21.91 1.05
CA ALA A 315 17.05 20.81 0.15
C ALA A 315 16.06 19.68 0.43
N VAL A 316 15.87 18.77 -0.53
CA VAL A 316 15.29 17.46 -0.24
C VAL A 316 16.43 16.52 0.14
N GLU A 317 16.34 15.91 1.32
CA GLU A 317 17.25 14.87 1.79
C GLU A 317 16.48 13.56 2.03
N GLY A 318 17.22 12.45 2.13
CA GLY A 318 16.64 11.11 2.19
C GLY A 318 16.20 10.58 0.82
N GLY A 319 15.28 9.62 0.82
CA GLY A 319 14.81 8.93 -0.38
C GLY A 319 14.66 7.42 -0.21
N ALA A 320 13.68 6.85 -0.92
CA ALA A 320 13.63 5.43 -1.21
C ALA A 320 14.99 5.21 -1.86
N PRO A 321 15.72 4.19 -1.44
CA PRO A 321 16.97 3.88 -2.08
C PRO A 321 16.77 4.00 -3.59
N ALA A 322 17.51 4.92 -4.22
CA ALA A 322 17.50 5.03 -5.67
C ALA A 322 17.78 3.63 -6.24
N ALA A 323 17.51 3.37 -7.52
CA ALA A 323 17.98 2.13 -8.15
C ALA A 323 19.50 1.93 -7.98
N ASP A 324 20.22 2.97 -7.57
CA ASP A 324 21.65 3.07 -7.26
C ASP A 324 21.99 2.93 -5.75
N ASP A 325 21.01 2.69 -4.88
CA ASP A 325 21.20 2.23 -3.49
C ASP A 325 21.07 0.69 -3.37
N TYR A 326 20.26 0.06 -4.22
CA TYR A 326 20.24 -1.39 -4.42
C TYR A 326 20.90 -1.70 -5.75
N ASP A 327 22.11 -2.24 -5.73
CA ASP A 327 22.79 -2.60 -6.96
C ASP A 327 23.50 -3.95 -6.78
N ALA A 328 23.60 -4.69 -7.87
CA ALA A 328 24.12 -6.04 -7.86
C ALA A 328 25.00 -6.28 -9.07
N ARG A 329 26.18 -6.85 -8.85
CA ARG A 329 27.04 -7.30 -9.94
C ARG A 329 26.94 -8.81 -10.04
N ALA A 330 26.69 -9.33 -11.24
CA ALA A 330 26.64 -10.77 -11.45
C ALA A 330 28.03 -11.39 -11.17
N ALA A 331 28.10 -12.29 -10.19
CA ALA A 331 29.33 -12.94 -9.76
C ALA A 331 29.48 -14.38 -10.31
N GLY A 332 28.39 -14.96 -10.83
CA GLY A 332 28.41 -16.24 -11.53
C GLY A 332 27.10 -17.02 -11.40
N ALA A 333 27.02 -18.15 -12.11
CA ALA A 333 25.89 -19.06 -12.01
C ALA A 333 26.38 -20.51 -12.19
N ASP A 334 25.94 -21.39 -11.29
CA ASP A 334 26.02 -22.83 -11.46
C ASP A 334 24.67 -23.30 -12.03
N ALA A 335 24.63 -23.54 -13.35
CA ALA A 335 23.43 -23.93 -14.08
C ALA A 335 23.74 -25.02 -15.11
N PRO A 336 22.80 -25.93 -15.40
CA PRO A 336 22.98 -26.92 -16.47
C PRO A 336 22.99 -26.22 -17.83
N THR A 337 23.86 -26.68 -18.73
CA THR A 337 23.86 -26.22 -20.13
C THR A 337 23.00 -27.07 -21.05
N THR A 338 22.60 -28.26 -20.59
CA THR A 338 21.75 -29.21 -21.32
C THR A 338 20.75 -29.87 -20.36
N LEU A 339 19.49 -30.01 -20.78
CA LEU A 339 18.46 -30.78 -20.06
C LEU A 339 17.61 -31.58 -21.04
N GLU A 340 17.07 -32.71 -20.59
CA GLU A 340 16.00 -33.39 -21.32
C GLU A 340 14.66 -32.70 -21.02
N ALA A 341 13.73 -32.68 -21.97
CA ALA A 341 12.42 -32.08 -21.79
C ALA A 341 11.70 -32.65 -20.55
N GLY A 342 11.16 -31.77 -19.70
CA GLY A 342 10.54 -32.14 -18.41
C GLY A 342 11.51 -32.45 -17.28
N ALA A 343 12.82 -32.50 -17.52
CA ALA A 343 13.81 -32.69 -16.47
C ALA A 343 13.92 -31.46 -15.57
N ARG A 344 14.16 -31.71 -14.28
CA ARG A 344 14.40 -30.67 -13.25
C ARG A 344 15.86 -30.62 -12.89
N ALA A 345 16.39 -29.42 -12.68
CA ALA A 345 17.75 -29.21 -12.22
C ALA A 345 17.85 -28.03 -11.25
N ARG A 346 18.78 -28.13 -10.30
CA ARG A 346 19.07 -27.03 -9.37
C ARG A 346 19.97 -26.02 -10.05
N VAL A 347 19.64 -24.75 -9.86
CA VAL A 347 20.44 -23.59 -10.28
C VAL A 347 20.80 -22.80 -9.03
N THR A 348 22.04 -22.32 -8.98
CA THR A 348 22.48 -21.35 -7.99
C THR A 348 23.12 -20.17 -8.71
N VAL A 349 22.59 -18.97 -8.51
CA VAL A 349 23.20 -17.74 -9.02
C VAL A 349 23.81 -16.93 -7.89
N ARG A 350 24.88 -16.21 -8.22
CA ARG A 350 25.65 -15.39 -7.27
C ARG A 350 25.66 -13.95 -7.72
N PHE A 351 25.40 -13.05 -6.78
CA PHE A 351 25.51 -11.62 -6.97
C PHE A 351 26.35 -10.99 -5.86
N GLU A 352 27.25 -10.07 -6.23
CA GLU A 352 27.90 -9.19 -5.25
C GLU A 352 27.00 -7.99 -4.99
N ASN A 353 26.74 -7.70 -3.72
CA ASN A 353 26.00 -6.50 -3.31
C ASN A 353 26.92 -5.29 -3.44
N VAL A 354 26.72 -4.52 -4.52
CA VAL A 354 27.50 -3.32 -4.81
C VAL A 354 26.71 -2.05 -4.50
N GLY A 355 25.48 -2.22 -4.02
CA GLY A 355 24.66 -1.16 -3.47
C GLY A 355 25.05 -0.78 -2.04
N ARG A 356 24.27 0.14 -1.48
CA ARG A 356 24.42 0.69 -0.13
C ARG A 356 23.49 0.03 0.89
N ARG A 357 22.48 -0.73 0.44
CA ARG A 357 21.46 -1.38 1.27
C ARG A 357 21.67 -2.89 1.36
N GLU A 358 21.26 -3.46 2.49
CA GLU A 358 21.27 -4.91 2.67
C GLU A 358 20.17 -5.57 1.83
N TRP A 359 20.46 -6.74 1.27
CA TRP A 359 19.43 -7.62 0.70
C TRP A 359 18.87 -8.51 1.78
N THR A 360 17.55 -8.71 1.79
CA THR A 360 16.87 -9.54 2.80
C THR A 360 16.00 -10.59 2.14
N ALA A 361 15.80 -11.72 2.84
CA ALA A 361 14.92 -12.79 2.41
C ALA A 361 13.46 -12.35 2.20
N GLU A 362 13.03 -11.28 2.87
CA GLU A 362 11.66 -10.76 2.76
C GLU A 362 11.50 -9.76 1.61
N GLY A 363 12.48 -8.87 1.40
CA GLY A 363 12.33 -7.76 0.44
C GLY A 363 13.01 -7.97 -0.92
N THR A 364 13.99 -8.88 -1.04
CA THR A 364 14.75 -9.08 -2.29
C THR A 364 14.36 -10.37 -2.98
N ARG A 365 14.10 -10.31 -4.29
CA ARG A 365 13.75 -11.46 -5.12
C ARG A 365 14.62 -11.52 -6.36
N LEU A 366 14.75 -12.71 -6.93
CA LEU A 366 15.28 -12.94 -8.27
C LEU A 366 14.09 -13.22 -9.20
N ALA A 367 13.88 -12.37 -10.21
CA ALA A 367 12.70 -12.43 -11.07
C ALA A 367 13.02 -12.11 -12.53
N THR A 368 12.07 -12.37 -13.43
CA THR A 368 12.14 -11.89 -14.81
C THR A 368 12.00 -10.35 -14.82
N PRO A 369 12.86 -9.61 -15.56
CA PRO A 369 12.87 -8.15 -15.49
C PRO A 369 11.58 -7.46 -15.92
N ASP A 370 10.81 -8.08 -16.79
CA ASP A 370 9.56 -7.57 -17.37
C ASP A 370 8.31 -8.15 -16.72
N GLY A 371 8.46 -9.03 -15.71
CA GLY A 371 7.37 -9.73 -15.05
C GLY A 371 6.72 -10.83 -15.90
N SER A 372 7.28 -11.17 -17.06
CA SER A 372 6.76 -12.24 -17.91
C SER A 372 7.04 -13.62 -17.29
N PRO A 373 6.18 -14.64 -17.50
CA PRO A 373 6.46 -16.00 -17.09
C PRO A 373 7.80 -16.52 -17.64
N CYS A 374 8.62 -17.11 -16.77
CA CYS A 374 9.89 -17.70 -17.15
C CYS A 374 9.67 -19.01 -17.93
N PRO A 375 10.34 -19.23 -19.09
CA PRO A 375 10.21 -20.48 -19.85
C PRO A 375 10.83 -21.70 -19.16
N LEU A 376 11.64 -21.48 -18.12
CA LEU A 376 12.24 -22.51 -17.28
C LEU A 376 11.56 -22.62 -15.90
N PHE A 377 10.35 -22.04 -15.76
CA PHE A 377 9.57 -22.01 -14.53
C PHE A 377 9.40 -23.40 -13.92
N ASP A 378 9.50 -23.45 -12.59
CA ASP A 378 9.31 -24.64 -11.78
C ASP A 378 8.23 -24.35 -10.73
N ASP A 379 7.10 -25.05 -10.83
CA ASP A 379 5.88 -24.81 -10.06
C ASP A 379 5.97 -25.15 -8.56
N VAL A 380 7.10 -25.71 -8.13
CA VAL A 380 7.32 -26.11 -6.73
C VAL A 380 8.27 -25.17 -6.01
N SER A 381 9.37 -24.77 -6.65
CA SER A 381 10.41 -23.98 -6.01
C SER A 381 10.28 -22.47 -6.21
N TRP A 382 9.49 -22.05 -7.20
CA TRP A 382 9.30 -20.64 -7.51
C TRP A 382 8.20 -20.02 -6.66
N VAL A 383 8.32 -18.72 -6.38
CA VAL A 383 7.27 -17.95 -5.70
C VAL A 383 6.04 -17.83 -6.62
N ASP A 384 6.29 -17.54 -7.90
CA ASP A 384 5.28 -17.48 -8.96
C ASP A 384 5.94 -17.67 -10.33
N ALA A 385 5.19 -17.56 -11.43
CA ALA A 385 5.68 -17.81 -12.78
C ALA A 385 6.81 -16.87 -13.24
N ALA A 386 6.95 -15.68 -12.64
CA ALA A 386 7.96 -14.67 -12.96
C ALA A 386 9.04 -14.56 -11.87
N THR A 387 8.75 -14.97 -10.65
CA THR A 387 9.60 -14.79 -9.46
C THR A 387 10.18 -16.12 -8.98
N ALA A 388 11.49 -16.28 -9.12
CA ALA A 388 12.19 -17.53 -8.78
C ALA A 388 12.36 -17.73 -7.28
N THR A 389 13.10 -16.85 -6.60
CA THR A 389 13.43 -17.08 -5.18
C THR A 389 13.89 -15.79 -4.50
N GLY A 390 14.11 -15.85 -3.17
CA GLY A 390 14.86 -14.86 -2.41
C GLY A 390 16.31 -15.32 -2.15
N PRO A 391 17.11 -14.51 -1.44
CA PRO A 391 18.46 -14.90 -1.01
C PRO A 391 18.45 -16.15 -0.11
N ASP A 392 19.48 -17.00 -0.24
CA ASP A 392 19.65 -18.23 0.56
C ASP A 392 19.93 -17.92 2.04
N ALA A 393 20.62 -16.81 2.32
CA ALA A 393 20.81 -16.29 3.67
C ALA A 393 19.72 -15.27 4.04
N TYR A 394 19.49 -15.09 5.34
CA TYR A 394 18.52 -14.11 5.84
C TYR A 394 18.82 -12.68 5.35
N ARG A 395 20.11 -12.32 5.27
CA ARG A 395 20.56 -11.04 4.72
C ARG A 395 21.95 -11.13 4.08
N TYR A 396 22.23 -10.18 3.18
CA TYR A 396 23.55 -9.90 2.63
C TYR A 396 23.85 -8.39 2.68
N ALA A 397 24.91 -8.01 3.39
CA ALA A 397 25.34 -6.62 3.52
C ALA A 397 26.06 -6.11 2.26
N ALA A 398 26.27 -4.80 2.18
CA ALA A 398 27.07 -4.19 1.12
C ALA A 398 28.49 -4.79 1.08
N GLY A 399 28.95 -5.15 -0.12
CA GLY A 399 30.22 -5.83 -0.37
C GLY A 399 30.18 -7.36 -0.22
N GLU A 400 29.08 -7.94 0.26
CA GLU A 400 28.95 -9.41 0.36
C GLU A 400 28.48 -10.03 -0.96
N THR A 401 28.89 -11.27 -1.21
CA THR A 401 28.35 -12.07 -2.32
C THR A 401 27.24 -12.98 -1.80
N GLY A 402 26.03 -12.77 -2.32
CA GLY A 402 24.85 -13.58 -2.00
C GLY A 402 24.60 -14.70 -2.98
N GLU A 403 24.02 -15.80 -2.49
CA GLU A 403 23.56 -16.94 -3.28
C GLU A 403 22.04 -16.98 -3.33
N PHE A 404 21.51 -17.38 -4.48
CA PHE A 404 20.08 -17.56 -4.74
C PHE A 404 19.89 -18.91 -5.42
N SER A 405 19.35 -19.88 -4.67
CA SER A 405 19.14 -21.25 -5.13
C SER A 405 17.68 -21.52 -5.48
N PHE A 406 17.44 -22.12 -6.63
CA PHE A 406 16.10 -22.51 -7.09
C PHE A 406 16.17 -23.73 -8.03
N TRP A 407 15.03 -24.34 -8.33
CA TRP A 407 14.95 -25.37 -9.38
C TRP A 407 14.45 -24.76 -10.68
N VAL A 408 14.87 -25.33 -11.80
CA VAL A 408 14.30 -25.05 -13.13
C VAL A 408 13.73 -26.33 -13.71
N THR A 409 12.66 -26.21 -14.50
CA THR A 409 12.09 -27.31 -15.27
C THR A 409 12.24 -27.04 -16.76
N ALA A 410 12.81 -27.98 -17.51
CA ALA A 410 12.92 -27.85 -18.96
C ALA A 410 11.54 -27.99 -19.62
N PRO A 411 11.14 -27.08 -20.52
CA PRO A 411 9.85 -27.16 -21.20
C PRO A 411 9.79 -28.38 -22.14
N SER A 412 8.58 -28.77 -22.50
CA SER A 412 8.34 -29.76 -23.55
C SER A 412 8.76 -29.21 -24.91
N VAL A 413 9.62 -29.94 -25.62
CA VAL A 413 10.07 -29.60 -26.98
C VAL A 413 9.95 -30.81 -27.89
N THR A 414 9.73 -30.59 -29.19
CA THR A 414 9.63 -31.64 -30.21
C THR A 414 10.94 -31.85 -30.98
N GLU A 415 11.85 -30.89 -30.91
CA GLU A 415 13.19 -30.92 -31.46
C GLU A 415 14.16 -30.27 -30.45
N ALA A 416 15.47 -30.44 -30.66
CA ALA A 416 16.45 -29.83 -29.76
C ALA A 416 16.39 -28.31 -29.87
N THR A 417 16.09 -27.63 -28.76
CA THR A 417 15.81 -26.18 -28.73
C THR A 417 16.62 -25.50 -27.65
N GLU A 418 17.26 -24.38 -27.98
CA GLU A 418 17.85 -23.50 -26.96
C GLU A 418 16.74 -22.71 -26.27
N VAL A 419 16.67 -22.84 -24.94
CA VAL A 419 15.79 -22.03 -24.10
C VAL A 419 16.66 -21.09 -23.28
N SER A 420 16.34 -19.80 -23.33
CA SER A 420 17.03 -18.77 -22.56
C SER A 420 16.08 -18.04 -21.63
N ALA A 421 16.52 -17.76 -20.40
CA ALA A 421 15.79 -16.95 -19.44
C ALA A 421 16.74 -15.91 -18.81
N ALA A 422 16.35 -14.64 -18.84
CA ALA A 422 17.05 -13.57 -18.14
C ALA A 422 16.38 -13.35 -16.78
N LEU A 423 17.18 -13.38 -15.72
CA LEU A 423 16.76 -13.13 -14.36
C LEU A 423 17.56 -11.97 -13.79
N ARG A 424 16.92 -11.16 -12.94
CA ARG A 424 17.51 -9.98 -12.33
C ARG A 424 16.99 -9.83 -10.91
N LEU A 425 17.79 -9.24 -10.02
CA LEU A 425 17.30 -8.96 -8.68
C LEU A 425 16.23 -7.87 -8.73
N SER A 426 15.23 -7.97 -7.86
CA SER A 426 14.18 -6.98 -7.66
C SER A 426 13.96 -6.75 -6.18
N HIS A 427 13.57 -5.52 -5.82
CA HIS A 427 13.16 -5.16 -4.47
C HIS A 427 11.79 -4.51 -4.52
N GLU A 428 10.95 -4.80 -3.53
CA GLU A 428 9.63 -4.19 -3.40
C GLU A 428 9.76 -2.66 -3.32
N GLY A 429 8.98 -1.94 -4.13
CA GLY A 429 9.07 -0.46 -4.21
C GLY A 429 10.25 0.10 -5.03
N VAL A 430 11.21 -0.73 -5.46
CA VAL A 430 12.37 -0.31 -6.29
C VAL A 430 12.29 -0.85 -7.71
N GLY A 431 11.77 -2.09 -7.88
CA GLY A 431 11.77 -2.78 -9.17
C GLY A 431 13.10 -3.51 -9.46
N PRO A 432 13.36 -3.91 -10.72
CA PRO A 432 14.53 -4.70 -11.07
C PRO A 432 15.83 -3.88 -11.08
N PHE A 433 16.89 -4.40 -10.45
CA PHE A 433 18.20 -3.74 -10.27
C PHE A 433 19.39 -4.67 -10.53
N GLY A 434 20.60 -4.11 -10.69
CA GLY A 434 21.84 -4.87 -10.93
C GLY A 434 22.01 -5.48 -12.32
N ASP A 435 23.03 -6.29 -12.53
CA ASP A 435 23.23 -7.01 -13.79
C ASP A 435 22.20 -8.15 -13.95
N PRO A 436 21.67 -8.42 -15.16
CA PRO A 436 20.91 -9.63 -15.39
C PRO A 436 21.84 -10.86 -15.49
N VAL A 437 21.38 -12.00 -14.97
CA VAL A 437 21.95 -13.31 -15.26
C VAL A 437 21.10 -14.01 -16.31
N THR A 438 21.71 -14.43 -17.40
CA THR A 438 21.02 -15.20 -18.46
C THR A 438 21.35 -16.68 -18.34
N LEU A 439 20.34 -17.50 -18.06
CA LEU A 439 20.42 -18.95 -18.16
C LEU A 439 20.22 -19.35 -19.62
N ARG A 440 21.08 -20.22 -20.16
CA ARG A 440 20.93 -20.82 -21.49
C ARG A 440 21.02 -22.33 -21.36
N VAL A 441 19.95 -23.01 -21.74
CA VAL A 441 19.83 -24.46 -21.64
C VAL A 441 19.45 -25.03 -22.99
N GLN A 442 20.21 -25.98 -23.49
CA GLN A 442 19.85 -26.80 -24.63
C GLN A 442 18.89 -27.89 -24.18
N VAL A 443 17.64 -27.84 -24.61
CA VAL A 443 16.62 -28.82 -24.24
C VAL A 443 16.51 -29.89 -25.31
N THR A 444 16.75 -31.14 -24.95
CA THR A 444 16.60 -32.29 -25.85
C THR A 444 15.21 -32.93 -25.71
N PRO A 445 14.51 -33.24 -26.80
CA PRO A 445 13.19 -33.87 -26.74
C PRO A 445 13.28 -35.31 -26.20
N ILE A 446 12.22 -35.76 -25.51
CA ILE A 446 12.07 -37.18 -25.14
C ILE A 446 11.69 -37.96 -26.41
N PRO A 447 12.45 -38.98 -26.82
CA PRO A 447 12.10 -39.80 -27.98
C PRO A 447 10.75 -40.50 -27.80
N GLY A 448 9.78 -40.19 -28.68
CA GLY A 448 8.47 -40.86 -28.70
C GLY A 448 7.33 -40.14 -27.95
N SER A 449 7.55 -38.95 -27.39
CA SER A 449 6.47 -38.14 -26.80
C SER A 449 5.58 -37.49 -27.88
N PRO A 450 4.24 -37.58 -27.78
CA PRO A 450 3.34 -36.88 -28.69
C PRO A 450 3.43 -35.36 -28.49
N PRO A 451 3.15 -34.55 -29.51
CA PRO A 451 3.16 -33.09 -29.39
C PRO A 451 2.15 -32.62 -28.33
N PRO A 452 2.45 -31.54 -27.59
CA PRO A 452 1.51 -30.99 -26.61
C PRO A 452 0.23 -30.50 -27.32
N PRO A 453 -0.94 -30.52 -26.64
CA PRO A 453 -2.13 -29.89 -27.17
C PRO A 453 -1.85 -28.39 -27.36
N PRO A 454 -2.37 -27.77 -28.44
CA PRO A 454 -2.24 -26.33 -28.62
C PRO A 454 -2.86 -25.61 -27.42
N MET A 455 -2.16 -24.61 -26.88
CA MET A 455 -2.75 -23.70 -25.91
C MET A 455 -3.95 -23.02 -26.58
N GLY A 456 -5.14 -23.47 -26.21
CA GLY A 456 -6.39 -23.01 -26.80
C GLY A 456 -6.60 -21.53 -26.54
N SER A 457 -6.55 -20.74 -27.60
CA SER A 457 -7.30 -19.49 -27.69
C SER A 457 -8.79 -19.83 -27.61
N ASP A 458 -9.46 -19.27 -26.61
CA ASP A 458 -10.90 -19.36 -26.43
C ASP A 458 -11.61 -18.85 -27.69
N ALA A 459 -12.27 -19.76 -28.42
CA ALA A 459 -13.03 -19.44 -29.62
C ALA A 459 -14.37 -20.19 -29.58
N GLY A 460 -15.39 -19.46 -29.13
CA GLY A 460 -16.79 -19.54 -29.59
C GLY A 460 -17.41 -20.93 -29.71
N MET A 461 -18.07 -21.39 -28.65
CA MET A 461 -19.14 -22.37 -28.78
C MET A 461 -20.32 -21.74 -29.54
N GLY A 462 -20.40 -22.05 -30.83
CA GLY A 462 -21.59 -21.83 -31.64
C GLY A 462 -22.69 -22.82 -31.28
N GLU A 463 -23.89 -22.28 -31.09
CA GLU A 463 -25.15 -23.01 -30.95
C GLU A 463 -25.41 -23.93 -32.15
N SER A 464 -25.92 -25.14 -31.88
CA SER A 464 -26.75 -25.85 -32.85
C SER A 464 -27.86 -26.62 -32.14
N ASP A 465 -29.03 -26.48 -32.76
CA ASP A 465 -30.40 -26.60 -32.29
C ASP A 465 -30.97 -28.02 -32.04
N ALA A 466 -32.03 -28.00 -31.21
CA ALA A 466 -33.33 -28.69 -31.33
C ALA A 466 -33.54 -30.21 -31.04
N GLY A 467 -34.48 -30.44 -30.09
CA GLY A 467 -35.54 -31.46 -30.11
C GLY A 467 -35.18 -32.82 -29.50
N THR A 468 -35.89 -33.40 -28.53
CA THR A 468 -37.35 -33.56 -28.38
C THR A 468 -37.63 -34.19 -26.99
N ALA A 469 -38.80 -33.92 -26.42
CA ALA A 469 -39.33 -34.52 -25.17
C ALA A 469 -40.73 -35.14 -25.46
N PRO A 470 -41.46 -35.80 -24.51
CA PRO A 470 -41.16 -36.77 -23.43
C PRO A 470 -42.17 -37.98 -23.56
N PRO A 471 -42.76 -38.66 -22.53
CA PRO A 471 -42.55 -38.68 -21.06
C PRO A 471 -42.61 -40.07 -20.36
N GLY A 472 -42.30 -40.08 -19.05
CA GLY A 472 -43.08 -40.87 -18.07
C GLY A 472 -42.30 -41.71 -17.04
N GLY A 473 -42.76 -41.64 -15.78
CA GLY A 473 -42.72 -42.77 -14.85
C GLY A 473 -41.82 -42.63 -13.61
N GLY A 474 -42.44 -42.38 -12.45
CA GLY A 474 -41.78 -42.35 -11.14
C GLY A 474 -41.50 -43.73 -10.53
N GLY A 475 -40.91 -43.74 -9.33
CA GLY A 475 -40.77 -44.95 -8.53
C GLY A 475 -39.71 -44.84 -7.44
N ALA A 476 -40.17 -44.72 -6.20
CA ALA A 476 -39.38 -44.84 -4.97
C ALA A 476 -38.88 -46.28 -4.75
N GLY A 477 -37.78 -46.45 -3.99
CA GLY A 477 -37.30 -47.76 -3.55
C GLY A 477 -36.21 -47.68 -2.48
N LEU A 478 -36.56 -48.15 -1.28
CA LEU A 478 -35.81 -48.19 -0.02
C LEU A 478 -34.90 -49.44 0.12
N SER A 479 -34.10 -49.46 1.21
CA SER A 479 -33.43 -50.59 1.91
C SER A 479 -32.04 -51.03 1.39
N GLY A 480 -31.04 -51.39 2.21
CA GLY A 480 -30.90 -51.44 3.67
C GLY A 480 -29.54 -52.07 4.11
N GLY A 481 -29.20 -51.92 5.41
CA GLY A 481 -28.28 -52.74 6.26
C GLY A 481 -26.78 -52.79 5.90
N CYS A 482 -25.81 -53.00 6.79
CA CYS A 482 -25.77 -53.24 8.24
C CYS A 482 -24.36 -52.89 8.77
N ALA A 483 -24.27 -52.65 10.07
CA ALA A 483 -23.11 -52.24 10.84
C ALA A 483 -22.03 -53.33 11.02
N THR A 484 -20.77 -52.91 11.23
CA THR A 484 -19.94 -53.30 12.38
C THR A 484 -18.95 -52.18 12.74
N SER A 485 -18.79 -51.94 14.03
CA SER A 485 -17.86 -51.01 14.72
C SER A 485 -16.73 -51.85 15.39
N PRO A 486 -15.83 -51.36 16.28
CA PRO A 486 -15.43 -49.98 16.64
C PRO A 486 -13.89 -49.81 16.87
N SER A 487 -13.52 -48.63 17.41
CA SER A 487 -12.40 -48.30 18.34
C SER A 487 -11.36 -47.33 17.72
N ASN A 488 -10.92 -46.21 18.33
CA ASN A 488 -11.03 -45.57 19.65
C ASN A 488 -10.95 -44.03 19.43
N GLY A 489 -11.75 -43.16 20.07
CA GLY A 489 -11.58 -42.65 21.44
C GLY A 489 -10.41 -41.64 21.52
N ARG A 490 -10.60 -40.33 21.75
CA ARG A 490 -11.29 -39.68 22.88
C ARG A 490 -11.65 -38.21 22.57
N ALA A 491 -12.79 -37.80 23.10
CA ALA A 491 -13.32 -36.43 23.16
C ALA A 491 -13.31 -35.91 24.62
N LEU A 492 -13.64 -34.62 24.77
CA LEU A 492 -14.51 -33.95 25.79
C LEU A 492 -13.88 -32.60 26.21
N THR A 493 -14.38 -31.45 25.74
CA THR A 493 -15.58 -30.64 26.10
C THR A 493 -15.47 -29.75 27.34
N TRP A 494 -15.93 -28.51 27.12
CA TRP A 494 -16.15 -27.37 28.01
C TRP A 494 -17.24 -27.57 29.10
N LEU A 495 -17.16 -26.86 30.24
CA LEU A 495 -18.19 -25.90 30.72
C LEU A 495 -17.83 -25.12 32.03
N ALA A 496 -18.12 -23.81 31.99
CA ALA A 496 -18.74 -22.90 32.98
C ALA A 496 -18.34 -22.78 34.48
N LEU A 497 -17.85 -21.57 34.81
CA LEU A 497 -18.17 -20.58 35.87
C LEU A 497 -18.91 -20.98 37.17
N ALA A 498 -18.34 -20.61 38.34
CA ALA A 498 -19.05 -19.97 39.47
C ALA A 498 -18.07 -19.34 40.50
N VAL A 499 -18.51 -18.19 41.04
CA VAL A 499 -17.84 -17.26 41.97
C VAL A 499 -17.95 -17.73 43.44
N ALA A 500 -16.92 -17.49 44.27
CA ALA A 500 -17.10 -17.23 45.71
C ALA A 500 -15.95 -16.41 46.33
N ILE A 501 -16.35 -15.34 47.01
CA ILE A 501 -15.55 -14.38 47.80
C ILE A 501 -15.20 -14.99 49.17
N PHE A 502 -13.97 -14.79 49.67
CA PHE A 502 -13.76 -14.62 51.12
C PHE A 502 -12.57 -13.73 51.45
N VAL A 503 -12.84 -12.74 52.31
CA VAL A 503 -11.91 -11.79 52.93
C VAL A 503 -11.34 -12.39 54.21
N ARG A 504 -10.01 -12.29 54.45
CA ARG A 504 -9.48 -11.93 55.79
C ARG A 504 -8.00 -11.51 55.79
N ARG A 505 -7.79 -10.21 56.08
CA ARG A 505 -6.72 -9.57 56.90
C ARG A 505 -5.99 -10.56 57.85
N ARG A 506 -4.68 -10.47 58.18
CA ARG A 506 -3.93 -9.33 58.76
C ARG A 506 -2.45 -9.73 59.01
N ARG A 507 -1.51 -8.79 58.76
CA ARG A 507 -0.27 -8.39 59.50
C ARG A 507 0.69 -9.42 60.13
N ALA A 508 1.97 -9.31 59.77
CA ALA A 508 3.14 -8.91 60.61
C ALA A 508 4.40 -8.97 59.71
N GLY A 509 5.36 -8.03 59.72
CA GLY A 509 5.56 -6.81 60.48
C GLY A 509 6.56 -5.90 59.76
#